data_AF-X0Y492-F1
#
_entry.id   AF-X0Y492-F1
#
_cell.length_a   1.000
_cell.length_b   1.000
_cell.length_c   1.000
_cell.angle_alpha   90.00
_cell.angle_beta   90.00
_cell.angle_gamma   90.00
#
_symmetry.space_group_name_H-M   'P 1'
#
loop_
_entity.id
_entity.type
_entity.pdbx_description
1 polymer ?
#
loop_
_entity_poly.entity_id
_entity_poly.type
_entity_poly.pdbx_seq_one_letter_code
_entity_poly.pdbx_strand_id
1 'polypeptide(L)'
;WGRNWDQIFHSNLIRTRAGDNSNKVQIQKSIKPPTKNHERFYVYAGWWKSPEEIQFFLDGKYAYSLKPDVKWELPAYIQLAIETYDWNPVPEGGGLITTGTWEERTTQYDWIRVWQLK
;
A
#
# COMPACT_ATOMS: atom_id res chain seq x y z
N TRP A 1 -13.76 1.05 9.04
CA TRP A 1 -12.60 0.62 8.27
C TRP A 1 -11.27 1.27 8.69
N GLY A 2 -11.19 2.15 9.71
CA GLY A 2 -9.94 2.83 10.10
C GLY A 2 -9.44 2.65 11.54
N ARG A 3 -9.92 1.66 12.30
CA ARG A 3 -9.55 1.54 13.73
C ARG A 3 -8.29 0.70 13.99
N ASN A 4 -8.00 -0.28 13.13
CA ASN A 4 -6.93 -1.26 13.35
C ASN A 4 -5.86 -1.22 12.24
N TRP A 5 -6.08 -0.40 11.21
CA TRP A 5 -5.26 -0.32 9.99
C TRP A 5 -4.73 1.11 9.76
N ASP A 6 -4.77 1.96 10.78
CA ASP A 6 -4.31 3.35 10.78
C ASP A 6 -2.84 3.49 11.22
N GLN A 7 -2.15 2.38 11.46
CA GLN A 7 -0.72 2.33 11.79
C GLN A 7 -0.06 1.10 11.12
N ILE A 8 0.08 1.14 9.81
CA ILE A 8 0.66 0.06 9.02
C ILE A 8 1.41 0.58 7.79
N PHE A 9 2.58 0.01 7.53
CA PHE A 9 3.23 0.05 6.21
C PHE A 9 3.16 -1.36 5.65
N HIS A 10 2.30 -1.57 4.66
CA HIS A 10 2.00 -2.88 4.06
C HIS A 10 2.22 -2.85 2.57
N SER A 11 2.65 -3.98 2.01
CA SER A 11 2.87 -4.11 0.58
C SER A 11 2.47 -5.51 0.13
N ASN A 12 1.88 -5.59 -1.07
CA ASN A 12 1.46 -6.84 -1.67
C ASN A 12 2.06 -6.98 -3.08
N LEU A 13 2.47 -8.20 -3.40
CA LEU A 13 2.60 -8.68 -4.76
C LEU A 13 1.43 -9.61 -5.00
N ILE A 14 0.56 -9.23 -5.94
CA ILE A 14 -0.68 -9.97 -6.23
C ILE A 14 -0.62 -10.44 -7.67
N ARG A 15 -0.74 -11.75 -7.84
CA ARG A 15 -0.97 -12.36 -9.14
C ARG A 15 -2.39 -12.90 -9.17
N THR A 16 -3.21 -12.31 -10.02
CA THR A 16 -4.54 -12.81 -10.36
C THR A 16 -4.65 -13.00 -11.86
N ARG A 17 -5.60 -13.81 -12.30
CA ARG A 17 -6.00 -13.86 -13.71
C ARG A 17 -7.12 -12.85 -13.90
N ALA A 18 -7.13 -12.15 -15.04
CA ALA A 18 -8.23 -11.24 -15.36
C ALA A 18 -9.57 -11.98 -15.29
N GLY A 19 -10.49 -11.49 -14.46
CA GLY A 19 -11.81 -12.08 -14.26
C GLY A 19 -11.85 -13.35 -13.40
N ASP A 20 -10.72 -13.83 -12.86
CA ASP A 20 -10.65 -15.07 -12.07
C ASP A 20 -9.68 -14.94 -10.89
N ASN A 21 -10.26 -14.86 -9.69
CA ASN A 21 -9.54 -14.79 -8.42
C ASN A 21 -9.31 -16.17 -7.76
N SER A 22 -9.77 -17.27 -8.37
CA SER A 22 -9.67 -18.62 -7.77
C SER A 22 -8.22 -19.07 -7.53
N ASN A 23 -7.28 -18.55 -8.34
CA ASN A 23 -5.85 -18.86 -8.26
C ASN A 23 -5.02 -17.64 -7.81
N LYS A 24 -5.61 -16.75 -7.00
CA LYS A 24 -4.91 -15.58 -6.48
C LYS A 24 -3.70 -16.01 -5.65
N VAL A 25 -2.51 -15.56 -6.05
CA VAL A 25 -1.31 -15.59 -5.20
C VAL A 25 -1.08 -14.22 -4.62
N GLN A 26 -0.92 -14.14 -3.31
CA GLN A 26 -0.64 -12.91 -2.59
C GLN A 26 0.57 -13.11 -1.68
N ILE A 27 1.68 -12.46 -2.04
CA ILE A 27 2.88 -12.37 -1.22
C ILE A 27 2.86 -11.00 -0.55
N GLN A 28 2.97 -10.97 0.77
CA GLN A 28 2.78 -9.75 1.53
C GLN A 28 3.68 -9.68 2.75
N LYS A 29 3.99 -8.46 3.17
CA LYS A 29 4.66 -8.17 4.43
C LYS A 29 4.24 -6.79 4.92
N SER A 30 4.37 -6.57 6.22
CA SER A 30 4.14 -5.26 6.83
C SER A 30 5.05 -5.03 8.02
N ILE A 31 5.17 -3.76 8.37
CA ILE A 31 5.70 -3.30 9.66
C ILE A 31 4.73 -2.26 10.26
N LYS A 32 4.86 -2.03 11.56
CA LYS A 32 4.20 -0.89 12.21
C LYS A 32 5.12 0.33 12.15
N PRO A 33 4.67 1.46 11.57
CA PRO A 33 5.40 2.71 11.66
C PRO A 33 5.44 3.26 13.10
N PRO A 34 6.36 4.18 13.45
CA PRO A 34 6.49 4.73 14.80
C PRO A 34 5.24 5.45 15.31
N THR A 35 4.47 6.05 14.40
CA THR A 35 3.21 6.75 14.69
C THR A 35 2.12 6.30 13.74
N LYS A 36 0.85 6.65 14.00
CA LYS A 36 -0.24 6.40 13.07
C LYS A 36 0.02 7.07 11.71
N ASN A 37 -0.41 6.44 10.63
CA ASN A 37 -0.15 6.89 9.25
C ASN A 37 -0.67 8.31 8.98
N HIS A 38 -1.72 8.75 9.68
CA HIS A 38 -2.34 10.07 9.51
C HIS A 38 -1.73 11.16 10.41
N GLU A 39 -0.83 10.83 11.35
CA GLU A 39 -0.25 11.84 12.26
C GLU A 39 0.85 12.69 11.61
N ARG A 40 1.45 12.21 10.51
CA ARG A 40 2.51 12.92 9.78
C ARG A 40 2.66 12.40 8.36
N PHE A 41 3.31 13.19 7.51
CA PHE A 41 3.77 12.71 6.21
C PHE A 41 4.95 11.74 6.38
N TYR A 42 4.77 10.54 5.84
CA TYR A 42 5.81 9.52 5.68
C TYR A 42 6.30 9.52 4.24
N VAL A 43 7.57 9.13 4.03
CA VAL A 43 8.05 8.78 2.70
C VAL A 43 7.95 7.28 2.52
N TYR A 44 6.92 6.84 1.77
CA TYR A 44 6.78 5.45 1.34
C TYR A 44 7.47 5.26 0.00
N ALA A 45 8.35 4.27 -0.11
CA ALA A 45 9.01 3.95 -1.37
C ALA A 45 9.08 2.45 -1.63
N GLY A 46 8.93 2.09 -2.90
CA GLY A 46 9.20 0.76 -3.44
C GLY A 46 10.26 0.88 -4.52
N TRP A 47 11.33 0.09 -4.42
CA TRP A 47 12.31 -0.07 -5.48
C TRP A 47 12.05 -1.40 -6.17
N TRP A 48 11.50 -1.31 -7.39
CA TRP A 48 11.50 -2.43 -8.33
C TRP A 48 12.93 -2.62 -8.84
N LYS A 49 13.67 -3.47 -8.14
CA LYS A 49 15.11 -3.64 -8.32
C LYS A 49 15.44 -4.60 -9.47
N SER A 50 14.66 -5.67 -9.59
CA SER A 50 14.73 -6.63 -10.70
C SER A 50 13.37 -7.31 -10.89
N PRO A 51 13.17 -8.12 -11.95
CA PRO A 51 11.97 -8.94 -12.11
C PRO A 51 11.68 -9.89 -10.94
N GLU A 52 12.67 -10.18 -10.09
CA GLU A 52 12.60 -11.12 -8.97
C GLU A 52 12.73 -10.45 -7.59
N GLU A 53 12.91 -9.13 -7.50
CA GLU A 53 13.08 -8.44 -6.22
C GLU A 53 12.44 -7.04 -6.22
N ILE A 54 11.61 -6.80 -5.21
CA ILE A 54 11.09 -5.47 -4.86
C ILE A 54 11.46 -5.17 -3.41
N GLN A 55 12.12 -4.04 -3.19
CA GLN A 55 12.52 -3.57 -1.86
C GLN A 55 11.62 -2.41 -1.42
N PHE A 56 11.27 -2.37 -0.14
CA PHE A 56 10.39 -1.34 0.42
C PHE A 56 11.12 -0.55 1.49
N PHE A 57 10.90 0.77 1.47
CA PHE A 57 11.55 1.72 2.36
C PHE A 57 10.50 2.64 3.00
N LEU A 58 10.70 2.92 4.29
CA LEU A 58 9.92 3.87 5.05
C LEU A 58 10.86 4.95 5.58
N ASP A 59 10.60 6.22 5.23
CA ASP A 59 11.46 7.36 5.56
C ASP A 59 12.93 7.16 5.12
N GLY A 60 13.11 6.58 3.94
CA GLY A 60 14.44 6.29 3.37
C GLY A 60 15.17 5.12 4.03
N LYS A 61 14.59 4.46 5.04
CA LYS A 61 15.17 3.29 5.70
C LYS A 61 14.62 2.01 5.09
N TYR A 62 15.49 1.05 4.81
CA TYR A 62 15.09 -0.29 4.36
C TYR A 62 14.15 -0.92 5.39
N ALA A 63 12.97 -1.36 4.95
CA ALA A 63 12.00 -2.05 5.78
C ALA A 63 12.03 -3.55 5.52
N TYR A 64 11.82 -3.96 4.27
CA TYR A 64 11.82 -5.36 3.84
C TYR A 64 11.85 -5.49 2.31
N SER A 65 12.11 -6.70 1.81
CA SER A 65 11.96 -7.06 0.40
C SER A 65 10.88 -8.12 0.23
N LEU A 66 10.25 -8.12 -0.94
CA LEU A 66 9.39 -9.19 -1.42
C LEU A 66 9.97 -9.76 -2.72
N LYS A 67 9.77 -11.07 -2.92
CA LYS A 67 10.13 -11.79 -4.15
C LYS A 67 8.82 -12.19 -4.86
N PRO A 68 8.59 -11.73 -6.11
CA PRO A 68 7.49 -12.21 -6.93
C PRO A 68 7.52 -13.74 -7.11
N ASP A 69 6.35 -14.39 -7.20
CA ASP A 69 6.24 -15.82 -7.53
C ASP A 69 6.48 -16.10 -9.02
N VAL A 70 6.28 -15.07 -9.86
CA VAL A 70 6.61 -15.05 -11.28
C VAL A 70 7.40 -13.79 -11.57
N LYS A 71 8.29 -13.82 -12.56
CA LYS A 71 9.06 -12.63 -12.95
C LYS A 71 8.14 -11.47 -13.33
N TRP A 72 8.35 -10.30 -12.72
CA TRP A 72 7.65 -9.09 -13.12
C TRP A 72 8.41 -8.45 -14.28
N GLU A 73 7.93 -8.63 -15.50
CA GLU A 73 8.57 -8.11 -16.74
C GLU A 73 7.65 -7.15 -17.52
N LEU A 74 6.39 -7.04 -17.11
CA LEU A 74 5.41 -6.19 -17.76
C LEU A 74 5.50 -4.75 -17.24
N PRO A 75 5.32 -3.74 -18.11
CA PRO A 75 5.19 -2.37 -17.67
C PRO A 75 3.97 -2.22 -16.74
N ALA A 76 4.09 -1.32 -15.77
CA ALA A 76 3.04 -1.04 -14.80
C ALA A 76 2.80 0.47 -14.68
N TYR A 77 1.65 0.83 -14.14
CA TYR A 77 1.25 2.21 -13.90
C TYR A 77 1.18 2.49 -12.40
N ILE A 78 1.49 3.72 -12.01
CA ILE A 78 1.30 4.16 -10.62
C ILE A 78 -0.16 4.53 -10.44
N GLN A 79 -0.79 3.93 -9.42
CA GLN A 79 -2.16 4.24 -9.00
C GLN A 79 -2.14 4.73 -7.55
N LEU A 80 -2.82 5.85 -7.30
CA LEU A 80 -3.08 6.37 -5.96
C LEU A 80 -4.59 6.38 -5.77
N ALA A 81 -5.08 5.58 -4.82
CA ALA A 81 -6.50 5.38 -4.63
C ALA A 81 -6.85 5.39 -3.14
N ILE A 82 -8.10 5.76 -2.86
CA ILE A 82 -8.76 5.53 -1.58
C ILE A 82 -9.82 4.49 -1.86
N GLU A 83 -9.70 3.34 -1.21
CA GLU A 83 -10.53 2.17 -1.49
C GLU A 83 -11.34 1.76 -0.27
N THR A 84 -12.41 1.00 -0.52
CA THR A 84 -13.06 0.18 0.50
C THR A 84 -12.71 -1.28 0.22
N TYR A 85 -12.53 -2.07 1.27
CA TYR A 85 -12.20 -3.48 1.14
C TYR A 85 -13.27 -4.34 1.80
N ASP A 86 -13.66 -5.44 1.14
CA ASP A 86 -14.63 -6.41 1.69
C ASP A 86 -14.21 -6.93 3.07
N TRP A 87 -12.90 -7.15 3.27
CA TRP A 87 -12.33 -7.62 4.54
C TRP A 87 -12.26 -6.53 5.62
N ASN A 88 -12.55 -5.27 5.28
CA ASN A 88 -12.53 -4.12 6.19
C ASN A 88 -13.84 -3.34 6.10
N PRO A 89 -14.97 -3.93 6.53
CA PRO A 89 -16.28 -3.35 6.31
C PRO A 89 -16.44 -1.99 7.02
N VAL A 90 -17.41 -1.23 6.51
CA VAL A 90 -17.87 0.00 7.16
C VAL A 90 -18.45 -0.38 8.53
N PRO A 91 -18.01 0.26 9.63
CA PRO A 91 -18.51 -0.05 10.97
C PRO A 91 -19.96 0.42 11.10
N GLU A 92 -20.68 -0.14 12.06
CA GLU A 92 -22.00 0.35 12.43
C GLU A 92 -21.95 1.86 12.74
N GLY A 93 -22.92 2.62 12.23
CA GLY A 93 -22.92 4.09 12.29
C GLY A 93 -21.99 4.79 11.30
N GLY A 94 -21.40 4.08 10.33
CA GLY A 94 -20.62 4.65 9.21
C GLY A 94 -19.18 5.05 9.55
N GLY A 95 -18.86 5.27 10.83
CA GLY A 95 -17.54 5.66 11.30
C GLY A 95 -17.11 7.02 10.72
N LEU A 96 -15.82 7.15 10.41
CA LEU A 96 -15.28 8.41 9.87
C LEU A 96 -15.87 8.79 8.51
N ILE A 97 -16.48 7.87 7.75
CA ILE A 97 -17.18 8.22 6.49
C ILE A 97 -18.30 9.22 6.77
N THR A 98 -19.05 9.00 7.85
CA THR A 98 -20.24 9.79 8.22
C THR A 98 -19.90 10.93 9.17
N THR A 99 -18.94 10.71 10.08
CA THR A 99 -18.67 11.62 11.21
C THR A 99 -17.38 12.43 11.06
N GLY A 100 -16.46 12.00 10.19
CA GLY A 100 -15.17 12.65 10.00
C GLY A 100 -15.30 13.99 9.27
N THR A 101 -14.48 14.94 9.69
CA THR A 101 -14.26 16.21 8.99
C THR A 101 -13.74 15.98 7.56
N TRP A 102 -13.69 17.04 6.76
CA TRP A 102 -13.09 16.96 5.43
C TRP A 102 -11.62 16.54 5.50
N GLU A 103 -10.88 17.10 6.45
CA GLU A 103 -9.45 16.82 6.64
C GLU A 103 -9.21 15.35 7.04
N GLU A 104 -9.95 14.84 8.02
CA GLU A 104 -9.82 13.43 8.47
C GLU A 104 -10.17 12.39 7.39
N ARG A 105 -10.96 12.78 6.38
CA ARG A 105 -11.36 11.93 5.26
C ARG A 105 -10.52 12.10 4.00
N THR A 106 -9.52 12.99 4.02
CA THR A 106 -8.70 13.32 2.86
C THR A 106 -7.32 12.70 2.96
N THR A 107 -6.96 11.82 2.03
CA THR A 107 -5.56 11.40 1.84
C THR A 107 -4.81 12.47 1.06
N GLN A 108 -3.68 12.91 1.60
CA GLN A 108 -2.85 13.96 1.00
C GLN A 108 -1.52 13.39 0.50
N TYR A 109 -1.05 13.88 -0.64
CA TYR A 109 0.25 13.56 -1.22
C TYR A 109 1.00 14.86 -1.47
N ASP A 110 2.10 15.07 -0.73
CA ASP A 110 2.93 16.28 -0.91
C ASP A 110 3.70 16.22 -2.23
N TRP A 111 4.21 15.04 -2.60
CA TRP A 111 4.87 14.81 -3.89
C TRP A 111 4.90 13.33 -4.27
N ILE A 112 5.15 13.09 -5.55
CA ILE A 112 5.45 11.77 -6.12
C ILE A 112 6.71 11.91 -6.96
N ARG A 113 7.65 10.97 -6.81
CA ARG A 113 8.92 10.97 -7.54
C ARG A 113 9.23 9.56 -8.04
N VAL A 114 9.72 9.48 -9.27
CA VAL A 114 10.12 8.22 -9.92
C VAL A 114 11.55 8.37 -10.42
N TRP A 115 12.35 7.33 -10.21
CA TRP A 115 13.77 7.32 -10.55
C TRP A 115 14.09 6.04 -11.33
N GLN A 116 15.08 6.13 -12.22
CA GLN A 116 15.70 4.99 -12.88
C GLN A 116 17.19 5.02 -12.57
N LEU A 117 17.72 3.90 -12.07
CA LEU A 117 19.15 3.73 -11.89
C LEU A 117 19.80 3.58 -13.27
N LYS A 118 20.85 4.37 -13.53
CA LYS A 118 21.64 4.32 -14.77
C LYS A 118 22.95 3.58 -14.55
#